data_AF-I0BUT8-F1
#
_entry.id   AF-I0BUT8-F1
#
_cell.length_a   1.000
_cell.length_b   1.000
_cell.length_c   1.000
_cell.angle_alpha   90.00
_cell.angle_beta   90.00
_cell.angle_gamma   90.00
#
_symmetry.space_group_name_H-M   'P 1'
#
loop_
_entity.id
_entity.type
_entity.pdbx_description
1 polymer ?
#
loop_
_entity_poly.entity_id
_entity_poly.type
_entity_poly.pdbx_seq_one_letter_code
_entity_poly.pdbx_strand_id
1 'polypeptide(L)'
;MKNQIKPWRVLTAAALALTLGLGALTAPAAPVHAAASDLDLAYRWAPVHYQDTDSTDYDADYITAVNYDGDWNTLNNWDNQDDSLSRLQAKAYFSVTETSSHWYIVYSFYHPRDWVDYPDFGLDTHENDMEGAMMIVRKDGSAYGKFEGMVTVFHNDFYSYTPSGSPLTGAQETIDGTARLASYGGYSRPTTFQEAKGHGIKAWDGSDYAGTDVVVYYPSKDTAEVPSGGNDREVKYQLVDTFAANGLWAHRSDTQTFASWGTFRGDDGRDNAANAAWGWDDSNDGDALQRGLLATDPAKLVSVYFGNLGTFSRTYTRNGYTQ
;
A
#
# COMPACT_ATOMS: atom_id res chain seq x y z
N MET A 1 -18.26 30.53 108.76
CA MET A 1 -17.72 31.43 107.71
C MET A 1 -17.87 30.73 106.36
N LYS A 2 -18.38 31.50 105.40
CA LYS A 2 -18.92 31.17 104.07
C LYS A 2 -18.55 29.82 103.40
N ASN A 3 -19.63 29.08 103.07
CA ASN A 3 -19.94 28.36 101.82
C ASN A 3 -18.92 27.37 101.21
N GLN A 4 -19.26 26.23 100.60
CA GLN A 4 -20.42 25.33 100.45
C GLN A 4 -20.00 24.37 99.31
N ILE A 5 -20.54 23.14 99.29
CA ILE A 5 -20.76 22.27 98.10
C ILE A 5 -19.57 21.43 97.54
N LYS A 6 -19.63 20.10 97.83
CA LYS A 6 -19.20 18.95 96.98
C LYS A 6 -20.01 18.98 95.66
N PRO A 7 -19.68 18.36 94.48
CA PRO A 7 -19.18 16.97 94.35
C PRO A 7 -18.49 16.59 93.00
N TRP A 8 -18.32 15.27 92.84
CA TRP A 8 -18.31 14.46 91.61
C TRP A 8 -17.10 14.45 90.65
N ARG A 9 -16.47 13.27 90.61
CA ARG A 9 -15.64 12.77 89.51
C ARG A 9 -16.53 12.41 88.32
N VAL A 10 -16.21 12.97 87.15
CA VAL A 10 -16.75 12.54 85.86
C VAL A 10 -15.61 11.92 85.06
N LEU A 11 -15.80 10.67 84.64
CA LEU A 11 -14.98 9.94 83.68
C LEU A 11 -15.09 10.62 82.31
N THR A 12 -13.96 10.93 81.68
CA THR A 12 -13.91 11.31 80.27
C THR A 12 -13.25 10.20 79.47
N ALA A 13 -14.05 9.54 78.63
CA ALA A 13 -13.59 8.64 77.58
C ALA A 13 -13.06 9.50 76.41
N ALA A 14 -11.83 9.24 75.97
CA ALA A 14 -11.27 9.85 74.76
C ALA A 14 -11.75 9.06 73.54
N ALA A 15 -12.55 9.70 72.68
CA ALA A 15 -12.90 9.18 71.36
C ALA A 15 -11.80 9.55 70.36
N LEU A 16 -11.18 8.55 69.74
CA LEU A 16 -10.23 8.70 68.64
C LEU A 16 -11.03 8.82 67.34
N ALA A 17 -11.03 10.00 66.71
CA ALA A 17 -11.61 10.18 65.39
C ALA A 17 -10.62 9.69 64.32
N LEU A 18 -10.97 8.60 63.63
CA LEU A 18 -10.22 8.08 62.48
C LEU A 18 -10.76 8.76 61.22
N THR A 19 -10.05 9.77 60.70
CA THR A 19 -10.33 10.35 59.38
C THR A 19 -9.75 9.45 58.29
N LEU A 20 -10.60 8.65 57.65
CA LEU A 20 -10.28 7.96 56.39
C LEU A 20 -10.26 8.98 55.25
N GLY A 21 -9.07 9.42 54.86
CA GLY A 21 -8.88 10.16 53.62
C GLY A 21 -9.01 9.20 52.43
N LEU A 22 -10.07 9.32 51.63
CA LEU A 22 -10.11 8.71 50.30
C LEU A 22 -9.15 9.50 49.39
N GLY A 23 -7.90 9.05 49.32
CA GLY A 23 -7.01 9.43 48.24
C GLY A 23 -7.48 8.76 46.96
N ALA A 24 -8.08 9.55 46.04
CA ALA A 24 -8.35 9.09 44.69
C ALA A 24 -7.00 8.82 44.01
N LEU A 25 -6.64 7.55 43.90
CA LEU A 25 -5.54 7.09 43.05
C LEU A 25 -5.95 7.32 41.61
N THR A 26 -5.56 8.47 41.03
CA THR A 26 -5.62 8.68 39.59
C THR A 26 -4.59 7.76 38.96
N ALA A 27 -5.03 6.64 38.40
CA ALA A 27 -4.18 5.83 37.54
C ALA A 27 -3.66 6.73 36.39
N PRO A 28 -2.36 6.66 36.04
CA PRO A 28 -1.88 7.36 34.87
C PRO A 28 -2.67 6.86 33.66
N ALA A 29 -3.25 7.80 32.90
CA ALA A 29 -3.87 7.45 31.62
C ALA A 29 -2.83 6.71 30.78
N ALA A 30 -3.20 5.55 30.23
CA ALA A 30 -2.38 4.85 29.26
C ALA A 30 -1.97 5.86 28.17
N PRO A 31 -0.70 5.85 27.70
CA PRO A 31 -0.29 6.76 26.65
C PRO A 31 -1.24 6.56 25.47
N VAL A 32 -1.94 7.63 25.09
CA VAL A 32 -2.71 7.67 23.86
C VAL A 32 -1.66 7.58 22.75
N HIS A 33 -1.42 6.39 22.21
CA HIS A 33 -0.61 6.25 21.02
C HIS A 33 -1.31 7.07 19.93
N ALA A 34 -0.61 8.06 19.39
CA ALA A 34 -1.05 8.72 18.17
C ALA A 34 -1.29 7.64 17.11
N ALA A 35 -2.38 7.74 16.36
CA ALA A 35 -2.62 6.85 15.24
C ALA A 35 -1.41 6.89 14.31
N ALA A 36 -1.00 5.73 13.79
CA ALA A 36 0.09 5.65 12.82
C ALA A 36 -0.20 6.57 11.63
N SER A 37 0.82 7.28 11.13
CA SER A 37 0.67 8.05 9.90
C SER A 37 0.43 7.11 8.71
N ASP A 38 -0.08 7.62 7.59
CA ASP A 38 -0.24 6.80 6.38
C ASP A 38 1.08 6.24 5.88
N LEU A 39 2.17 7.01 5.98
CA LEU A 39 3.51 6.53 5.64
C LEU A 39 3.97 5.42 6.60
N ASP A 40 3.65 5.49 7.90
CA ASP A 40 3.97 4.40 8.83
C ASP A 40 3.16 3.14 8.54
N LEU A 41 1.88 3.29 8.24
CA LEU A 41 0.97 2.21 7.89
C LEU A 41 1.36 1.56 6.55
N ALA A 42 1.64 2.36 5.52
CA ALA A 42 2.16 1.89 4.24
C ALA A 42 3.50 1.22 4.44
N TYR A 43 4.45 1.86 5.14
CA TYR A 43 5.74 1.22 5.41
C TYR A 43 5.61 -0.10 6.17
N ARG A 44 4.62 -0.31 7.03
CA ARG A 44 4.41 -1.59 7.72
C ARG A 44 4.01 -2.73 6.79
N TRP A 45 3.19 -2.44 5.78
CA TRP A 45 2.58 -3.44 4.90
C TRP A 45 3.10 -3.43 3.47
N ALA A 46 4.03 -2.53 3.17
CA ALA A 46 4.69 -2.45 1.87
C ALA A 46 5.40 -3.78 1.55
N PRO A 47 5.21 -4.30 0.32
CA PRO A 47 5.69 -5.63 -0.04
C PRO A 47 7.21 -5.65 -0.17
N VAL A 48 7.82 -6.82 0.07
CA VAL A 48 9.11 -7.11 -0.59
C VAL A 48 8.76 -7.50 -2.02
N HIS A 49 9.28 -6.75 -2.97
CA HIS A 49 8.87 -6.84 -4.37
C HIS A 49 9.99 -7.51 -5.18
N TYR A 50 9.67 -8.68 -5.71
CA TYR A 50 10.53 -9.42 -6.62
C TYR A 50 10.14 -9.03 -8.03
N GLN A 51 11.11 -8.76 -8.88
CA GLN A 51 10.84 -8.40 -10.25
C GLN A 51 11.83 -9.10 -11.17
N ASP A 52 11.28 -9.84 -12.13
CA ASP A 52 12.05 -10.30 -13.27
C ASP A 52 12.37 -9.11 -14.17
N THR A 53 13.58 -9.11 -14.68
CA THR A 53 14.06 -8.14 -15.67
C THR A 53 14.65 -8.92 -16.83
N ASP A 54 14.56 -8.43 -18.04
CA ASP A 54 15.14 -9.14 -19.18
C ASP A 54 16.59 -8.71 -19.38
N SER A 55 17.51 -9.67 -19.38
CA SER A 55 18.95 -9.43 -19.57
C SER A 55 19.35 -8.63 -20.82
N THR A 56 18.50 -8.53 -21.84
CA THR A 56 18.77 -7.75 -23.06
C THR A 56 18.57 -6.24 -22.88
N ASP A 57 17.75 -5.82 -21.90
CA ASP A 57 17.37 -4.42 -21.69
C ASP A 57 16.84 -4.18 -20.27
N TYR A 58 17.57 -4.68 -19.26
CA TYR A 58 17.05 -4.81 -17.89
C TYR A 58 16.67 -3.49 -17.21
N ASP A 59 17.22 -2.35 -17.65
CA ASP A 59 16.90 -1.04 -17.11
C ASP A 59 15.54 -0.50 -17.60
N ALA A 60 15.02 -1.06 -18.70
CA ALA A 60 13.64 -0.87 -19.14
C ALA A 60 12.62 -1.31 -18.08
N ASP A 61 12.97 -2.35 -17.33
CA ASP A 61 12.14 -2.96 -16.30
C ASP A 61 12.33 -2.29 -14.92
N TYR A 62 13.13 -1.23 -14.79
CA TYR A 62 13.33 -0.62 -13.47
C TYR A 62 12.10 0.17 -13.01
N ILE A 63 11.61 -0.15 -11.79
CA ILE A 63 10.61 0.71 -11.15
C ILE A 63 11.20 2.10 -10.92
N THR A 64 10.41 3.13 -11.22
CA THR A 64 10.81 4.53 -11.03
C THR A 64 9.60 5.42 -10.76
N ALA A 65 9.81 6.73 -10.64
CA ALA A 65 8.73 7.70 -10.60
C ALA A 65 8.22 8.06 -12.01
N VAL A 66 6.95 8.43 -12.12
CA VAL A 66 6.36 8.95 -13.37
C VAL A 66 7.13 10.16 -13.90
N ASN A 67 7.68 10.99 -13.00
CA ASN A 67 8.45 12.18 -13.31
C ASN A 67 9.96 12.00 -13.11
N TYR A 68 10.47 10.79 -13.35
CA TYR A 68 11.88 10.45 -13.09
C TYR A 68 12.85 11.36 -13.85
N ASP A 69 12.45 11.83 -15.02
CA ASP A 69 13.23 12.69 -15.90
C ASP A 69 13.19 14.18 -15.52
N GLY A 70 12.31 14.55 -14.58
CA GLY A 70 12.19 15.88 -14.00
C GLY A 70 10.92 16.64 -14.41
N ASP A 71 10.07 16.08 -15.26
CA ASP A 71 8.79 16.70 -15.65
C ASP A 71 7.62 15.70 -15.63
N TRP A 72 6.41 16.17 -15.97
CA TRP A 72 5.19 15.34 -15.93
C TRP A 72 4.62 15.06 -17.32
N ASN A 73 5.43 15.26 -18.37
CA ASN A 73 5.09 14.85 -19.71
C ASN A 73 5.31 13.35 -19.80
N THR A 74 4.25 12.59 -20.03
CA THR A 74 4.38 11.12 -20.12
C THR A 74 4.49 10.63 -21.56
N LEU A 75 4.57 11.56 -22.53
CA LEU A 75 4.78 11.33 -23.97
C LEU A 75 6.25 11.25 -24.38
N ASN A 76 7.17 11.32 -23.43
CA ASN A 76 8.61 11.22 -23.67
C ASN A 76 9.30 10.38 -22.60
N ASN A 77 8.52 9.64 -21.80
CA ASN A 77 9.07 8.81 -20.74
C ASN A 77 9.75 7.58 -21.32
N TRP A 78 9.27 7.01 -22.43
CA TRP A 78 10.01 5.96 -23.13
C TRP A 78 11.33 6.50 -23.67
N ASP A 79 11.27 7.56 -24.47
CA ASP A 79 12.42 8.19 -25.12
C ASP A 79 13.52 8.60 -24.14
N ASN A 80 13.15 9.09 -22.94
CA ASN A 80 14.09 9.61 -21.95
C ASN A 80 14.68 8.54 -21.02
N GLN A 81 14.28 7.26 -21.14
CA GLN A 81 14.59 6.25 -20.13
C GLN A 81 16.08 5.93 -20.08
N ASP A 82 16.71 5.74 -21.24
CA ASP A 82 18.11 5.31 -21.36
C ASP A 82 19.12 6.49 -21.34
N ASP A 83 18.63 7.72 -21.46
CA ASP A 83 19.43 8.95 -21.36
C ASP A 83 20.28 9.03 -20.08
N SER A 84 19.72 8.59 -18.94
CA SER A 84 20.42 8.61 -17.65
C SER A 84 19.82 7.64 -16.63
N LEU A 85 20.43 6.46 -16.53
CA LEU A 85 20.13 5.44 -15.51
C LEU A 85 20.06 6.00 -14.08
N SER A 86 20.85 7.02 -13.75
CA SER A 86 20.85 7.62 -12.41
C SER A 86 19.52 8.25 -12.01
N ARG A 87 18.63 8.51 -12.97
CA ARG A 87 17.27 9.03 -12.77
C ARG A 87 16.26 7.94 -12.41
N LEU A 88 16.54 6.68 -12.71
CA LEU A 88 15.65 5.53 -12.48
C LEU A 88 15.70 5.06 -11.02
N GLN A 89 15.48 6.00 -10.10
CA GLN A 89 15.47 5.74 -8.67
C GLN A 89 14.19 5.02 -8.28
N ALA A 90 14.33 3.85 -7.68
CA ALA A 90 13.23 2.99 -7.31
C ALA A 90 12.24 3.69 -6.37
N LYS A 91 11.02 3.89 -6.87
CA LYS A 91 9.93 4.54 -6.16
C LYS A 91 8.66 3.73 -6.36
N ALA A 92 7.89 3.57 -5.29
CA ALA A 92 6.56 3.01 -5.35
C ALA A 92 5.58 4.02 -4.78
N TYR A 93 4.54 4.32 -5.54
CA TYR A 93 3.47 5.18 -5.06
C TYR A 93 2.59 4.39 -4.10
N PHE A 94 2.13 5.00 -3.01
CA PHE A 94 1.14 4.39 -2.13
C PHE A 94 -0.05 5.32 -1.90
N SER A 95 -1.24 4.74 -1.77
CA SER A 95 -2.44 5.45 -1.30
C SER A 95 -3.12 4.66 -0.20
N VAL A 96 -3.70 5.37 0.78
CA VAL A 96 -4.46 4.76 1.88
C VAL A 96 -5.90 5.26 1.81
N THR A 97 -6.84 4.32 1.76
CA THR A 97 -8.25 4.58 2.06
C THR A 97 -8.66 3.81 3.31
N GLU A 98 -9.66 4.33 4.01
CA GLU A 98 -9.96 3.90 5.36
C GLU A 98 -11.47 3.86 5.60
N THR A 99 -11.94 2.73 6.11
CA THR A 99 -13.30 2.56 6.64
C THR A 99 -13.22 2.33 8.15
N SER A 100 -14.37 2.19 8.80
CA SER A 100 -14.39 1.87 10.24
C SER A 100 -13.78 0.50 10.58
N SER A 101 -13.64 -0.42 9.61
CA SER A 101 -13.15 -1.79 9.84
C SER A 101 -11.85 -2.14 9.14
N HIS A 102 -11.47 -1.44 8.06
CA HIS A 102 -10.28 -1.77 7.28
C HIS A 102 -9.51 -0.53 6.85
N TRP A 103 -8.21 -0.74 6.62
CA TRP A 103 -7.41 0.09 5.73
C TRP A 103 -7.21 -0.69 4.43
N TYR A 104 -7.25 0.03 3.31
CA TYR A 104 -6.87 -0.48 2.00
C TYR A 104 -5.68 0.34 1.53
N ILE A 105 -4.58 -0.34 1.24
CA ILE A 105 -3.32 0.30 0.86
C ILE A 105 -2.97 -0.16 -0.54
N VAL A 106 -3.02 0.74 -1.50
CA VAL A 106 -2.60 0.44 -2.87
C VAL A 106 -1.13 0.82 -3.00
N TYR A 107 -0.34 -0.06 -3.60
CA TYR A 107 1.02 0.21 -4.07
C TYR A 107 1.04 0.15 -5.59
N SER A 108 1.63 1.15 -6.23
CA SER A 108 1.79 1.22 -7.68
C SER A 108 3.26 1.33 -8.05
N PHE A 109 3.69 0.49 -8.98
CA PHE A 109 5.04 0.41 -9.51
C PHE A 109 5.00 0.87 -10.96
N TYR A 110 5.78 1.91 -11.28
CA TYR A 110 5.76 2.55 -12.58
C TYR A 110 7.04 2.21 -13.35
N HIS A 111 6.88 1.93 -14.64
CA HIS A 111 7.95 1.71 -15.61
C HIS A 111 7.80 2.71 -16.76
N PRO A 112 8.89 3.24 -17.33
CA PRO A 112 8.78 4.18 -18.45
C PRO A 112 8.22 3.57 -19.75
N ARG A 113 8.28 2.25 -19.90
CA ARG A 113 7.82 1.50 -21.09
C ARG A 113 7.33 0.10 -20.75
N ASP A 114 6.29 -0.38 -21.45
CA ASP A 114 5.98 -1.81 -21.66
C ASP A 114 6.54 -2.20 -23.03
N TRP A 115 7.47 -3.15 -23.05
CA TRP A 115 8.34 -3.37 -24.20
C TRP A 115 8.48 -4.86 -24.53
N VAL A 116 8.94 -5.19 -25.74
CA VAL A 116 9.22 -6.58 -26.14
C VAL A 116 10.54 -6.67 -26.93
N ASP A 117 11.13 -7.87 -26.98
CA ASP A 117 12.38 -8.16 -27.68
C ASP A 117 12.19 -8.89 -29.03
N TYR A 118 10.94 -8.94 -29.51
CA TYR A 118 10.57 -9.48 -30.83
C TYR A 118 9.95 -8.40 -31.72
N PRO A 119 9.81 -8.63 -33.04
CA PRO A 119 9.17 -7.67 -33.93
C PRO A 119 7.70 -7.40 -33.54
N ASP A 120 7.46 -6.26 -32.91
CA ASP A 120 6.17 -5.90 -32.29
C ASP A 120 5.14 -5.31 -33.26
N PHE A 121 5.57 -4.59 -34.30
CA PHE A 121 4.68 -3.85 -35.21
C PHE A 121 3.64 -2.94 -34.49
N GLY A 122 3.92 -2.54 -33.23
CA GLY A 122 3.09 -1.64 -32.40
C GLY A 122 1.84 -2.30 -31.82
N LEU A 123 1.88 -3.60 -31.51
CA LEU A 123 0.71 -4.36 -31.07
C LEU A 123 0.72 -4.68 -29.58
N ASP A 124 1.89 -4.95 -29.02
CA ASP A 124 2.04 -5.42 -27.65
C ASP A 124 2.66 -4.31 -26.77
N THR A 125 3.58 -3.50 -27.29
CA THR A 125 4.27 -2.45 -26.51
C THR A 125 3.46 -1.18 -26.30
N HIS A 126 3.82 -0.41 -25.28
CA HIS A 126 3.36 0.96 -25.10
C HIS A 126 4.23 1.82 -24.18
N GLU A 127 4.20 3.12 -24.40
CA GLU A 127 4.77 4.10 -23.50
C GLU A 127 4.06 4.13 -22.14
N ASN A 128 4.88 4.25 -21.09
CA ASN A 128 4.51 4.10 -19.69
C ASN A 128 4.02 2.69 -19.39
N ASP A 129 4.15 2.32 -18.13
CA ASP A 129 3.41 1.24 -17.56
C ASP A 129 3.27 1.45 -16.06
N MET A 130 2.12 1.07 -15.49
CA MET A 130 1.95 1.14 -14.06
C MET A 130 1.04 0.02 -13.61
N GLU A 131 1.60 -0.84 -12.78
CA GLU A 131 0.94 -2.01 -12.23
C GLU A 131 0.97 -1.95 -10.70
N GLY A 132 0.24 -2.82 -10.02
CA GLY A 132 0.22 -2.72 -8.56
C GLY A 132 -0.44 -3.83 -7.77
N ALA A 133 -0.55 -3.55 -6.48
CA ALA A 133 -1.21 -4.42 -5.52
C ALA A 133 -1.95 -3.61 -4.45
N MET A 134 -3.18 -4.00 -4.15
CA MET A 134 -3.93 -3.52 -3.00
C MET A 134 -3.79 -4.51 -1.83
N MET A 135 -3.37 -4.01 -0.67
CA MET A 135 -3.41 -4.73 0.60
C MET A 135 -4.72 -4.48 1.34
N ILE A 136 -5.33 -5.53 1.86
CA ILE A 136 -6.55 -5.51 2.68
C ILE A 136 -6.13 -5.73 4.14
N VAL A 137 -6.25 -4.70 4.97
CA VAL A 137 -5.79 -4.74 6.36
C VAL A 137 -6.96 -4.50 7.31
N ARG A 138 -7.35 -5.52 8.07
CA ARG A 138 -8.38 -5.40 9.11
C ARG A 138 -7.86 -4.63 10.31
N LYS A 139 -8.65 -3.71 10.82
CA LYS A 139 -8.42 -3.05 12.11
C LYS A 139 -8.81 -4.02 13.24
N ASP A 140 -7.85 -4.35 14.09
CA ASP A 140 -8.04 -5.23 15.25
C ASP A 140 -7.76 -4.53 16.60
N GLY A 141 -7.58 -3.20 16.55
CA GLY A 141 -7.20 -2.37 17.70
C GLY A 141 -5.70 -2.22 17.91
N SER A 142 -4.86 -2.97 17.17
CA SER A 142 -3.42 -2.74 17.12
C SER A 142 -3.07 -1.53 16.24
N ALA A 143 -1.84 -1.03 16.37
CA ALA A 143 -1.37 0.15 15.63
C ALA A 143 -1.39 -0.03 14.10
N TYR A 144 -1.29 -1.26 13.61
CA TYR A 144 -1.19 -1.56 12.18
C TYR A 144 -2.20 -2.58 11.67
N GLY A 145 -3.09 -3.08 12.54
CA GLY A 145 -4.06 -4.10 12.16
C GLY A 145 -3.45 -5.44 11.77
N LYS A 146 -4.25 -6.20 11.03
CA LYS A 146 -3.91 -7.53 10.52
C LYS A 146 -4.14 -7.58 9.01
N PHE A 147 -3.10 -7.94 8.26
CA PHE A 147 -3.21 -8.23 6.83
C PHE A 147 -4.07 -9.48 6.60
N GLU A 148 -5.10 -9.36 5.75
CA GLU A 148 -6.08 -10.42 5.48
C GLU A 148 -6.15 -10.81 4.00
N GLY A 149 -5.72 -9.96 3.09
CA GLY A 149 -5.74 -10.30 1.67
C GLY A 149 -5.01 -9.28 0.81
N MET A 150 -4.76 -9.66 -0.43
CA MET A 150 -4.11 -8.84 -1.43
C MET A 150 -4.81 -9.04 -2.78
N VAL A 151 -4.96 -7.98 -3.56
CA VAL A 151 -5.39 -8.05 -4.95
C VAL A 151 -4.28 -7.45 -5.80
N THR A 152 -3.75 -8.17 -6.78
CA THR A 152 -2.70 -7.67 -7.69
C THR A 152 -3.27 -7.41 -9.07
N VAL A 153 -2.62 -6.52 -9.82
CA VAL A 153 -2.96 -6.22 -11.21
C VAL A 153 -1.96 -6.89 -12.13
N PHE A 154 -2.46 -7.60 -13.13
CA PHE A 154 -1.67 -8.26 -14.16
C PHE A 154 -2.29 -7.88 -15.51
N HIS A 155 -1.78 -6.80 -16.10
CA HIS A 155 -2.34 -6.17 -17.29
C HIS A 155 -3.82 -5.76 -17.07
N ASN A 156 -4.75 -6.56 -17.60
CA ASN A 156 -6.18 -6.29 -17.55
C ASN A 156 -6.93 -7.26 -16.64
N ASP A 157 -6.24 -8.05 -15.81
CA ASP A 157 -6.86 -9.01 -14.91
C ASP A 157 -6.39 -8.78 -13.48
N PHE A 158 -7.28 -9.00 -12.51
CA PHE A 158 -6.92 -8.96 -11.09
C PHE A 158 -6.80 -10.36 -10.49
N TYR A 159 -5.86 -10.53 -9.57
CA TYR A 159 -5.64 -11.80 -8.88
C TYR A 159 -5.72 -11.62 -7.36
N SER A 160 -6.48 -12.49 -6.70
CA SER A 160 -6.83 -12.40 -5.29
C SER A 160 -6.05 -13.41 -4.45
N TYR A 161 -5.40 -12.94 -3.39
CA TYR A 161 -4.56 -13.75 -2.51
C TYR A 161 -4.93 -13.54 -1.06
N THR A 162 -4.68 -14.56 -0.24
CA THR A 162 -4.81 -14.46 1.22
C THR A 162 -3.54 -14.96 1.92
N PRO A 163 -3.09 -14.35 3.03
CA PRO A 163 -2.05 -14.94 3.85
C PRO A 163 -2.58 -16.19 4.56
N SER A 164 -1.67 -17.07 4.98
CA SER A 164 -2.04 -18.25 5.77
C SER A 164 -2.82 -17.86 7.03
N GLY A 165 -3.97 -18.50 7.25
CA GLY A 165 -4.86 -18.22 8.38
C GLY A 165 -5.71 -16.96 8.24
N SER A 166 -5.80 -16.37 7.06
CA SER A 166 -6.83 -15.36 6.76
C SER A 166 -8.23 -15.95 6.90
N PRO A 167 -9.21 -15.18 7.42
CA PRO A 167 -10.60 -15.59 7.40
C PRO A 167 -11.23 -15.44 6.00
N LEU A 168 -10.67 -14.63 5.11
CA LEU A 168 -11.27 -14.34 3.81
C LEU A 168 -11.35 -15.60 2.95
N THR A 169 -12.49 -15.77 2.27
CA THR A 169 -12.70 -16.82 1.28
C THR A 169 -12.97 -16.18 -0.08
N GLY A 170 -12.95 -16.97 -1.17
CA GLY A 170 -13.48 -16.50 -2.45
C GLY A 170 -14.98 -16.22 -2.36
N ALA A 171 -15.47 -15.29 -3.19
CA ALA A 171 -16.88 -15.01 -3.40
C ALA A 171 -17.20 -15.01 -4.90
N GLN A 172 -17.32 -13.83 -5.54
CA GLN A 172 -17.47 -13.76 -6.99
C GLN A 172 -16.17 -14.16 -7.69
N GLU A 173 -15.03 -13.82 -7.08
CA GLU A 173 -13.71 -14.26 -7.53
C GLU A 173 -13.16 -15.41 -6.68
N THR A 174 -12.21 -16.14 -7.26
CA THR A 174 -11.47 -17.19 -6.56
C THR A 174 -10.29 -16.64 -5.77
N ILE A 175 -9.77 -17.42 -4.83
CA ILE A 175 -8.46 -17.13 -4.21
C ILE A 175 -7.39 -17.85 -5.04
N ASP A 176 -6.62 -17.08 -5.79
CA ASP A 176 -5.58 -17.55 -6.72
C ASP A 176 -4.38 -18.16 -6.01
N GLY A 177 -4.14 -17.79 -4.75
CA GLY A 177 -3.08 -18.41 -3.98
C GLY A 177 -2.86 -17.80 -2.60
N THR A 178 -1.71 -18.18 -2.03
CA THR A 178 -1.27 -17.66 -0.73
C THR A 178 -0.37 -16.45 -0.90
N ALA A 179 -0.71 -15.33 -0.27
CA ALA A 179 0.21 -14.21 -0.12
C ALA A 179 1.29 -14.59 0.91
N ARG A 180 2.50 -14.90 0.42
CA ARG A 180 3.64 -15.22 1.26
C ARG A 180 4.13 -13.99 2.00
N LEU A 181 4.78 -14.22 3.14
CA LEU A 181 5.36 -13.15 3.96
C LEU A 181 6.88 -13.31 4.06
N ALA A 182 7.61 -12.21 3.85
CA ALA A 182 9.05 -12.11 4.05
C ALA A 182 9.38 -11.27 5.30
N SER A 183 10.48 -11.60 5.97
CA SER A 183 10.97 -10.81 7.10
C SER A 183 11.94 -9.73 6.62
N TYR A 184 11.59 -8.46 6.83
CA TYR A 184 12.48 -7.34 6.54
C TYR A 184 12.13 -6.12 7.38
N GLY A 185 13.15 -5.40 7.87
CA GLY A 185 12.98 -4.20 8.69
C GLY A 185 12.25 -4.45 10.02
N GLY A 186 12.33 -5.67 10.58
CA GLY A 186 11.62 -6.07 11.80
C GLY A 186 10.14 -6.41 11.61
N TYR A 187 9.67 -6.47 10.36
CA TYR A 187 8.27 -6.75 10.03
C TYR A 187 8.13 -8.02 9.19
N SER A 188 6.94 -8.65 9.30
CA SER A 188 6.48 -9.67 8.36
C SER A 188 5.66 -8.98 7.27
N ARG A 189 6.14 -9.03 6.03
CA ARG A 189 5.69 -8.21 4.90
C ARG A 189 5.14 -9.08 3.78
N PRO A 190 4.03 -8.72 3.13
CA PRO A 190 3.60 -9.35 1.89
C PRO A 190 4.72 -9.40 0.84
N THR A 191 4.64 -10.34 -0.09
CA THR A 191 5.58 -10.45 -1.19
C THR A 191 4.85 -10.45 -2.53
N THR A 192 5.38 -9.72 -3.50
CA THR A 192 4.87 -9.67 -4.87
C THR A 192 5.95 -10.11 -5.85
N PHE A 193 5.54 -10.60 -7.01
CA PHE A 193 6.41 -10.88 -8.16
C PHE A 193 5.86 -10.13 -9.37
N GLN A 194 6.74 -9.48 -10.13
CA GLN A 194 6.44 -8.77 -11.36
C GLN A 194 7.25 -9.38 -12.50
N GLU A 195 6.62 -9.65 -13.64
CA GLU A 195 7.34 -10.11 -14.83
C GLU A 195 8.15 -8.98 -15.47
N ALA A 196 9.17 -9.33 -16.26
CA ALA A 196 9.84 -8.39 -17.14
C ALA A 196 8.87 -7.95 -18.25
N LYS A 197 9.18 -6.84 -18.94
CA LYS A 197 8.51 -6.38 -20.16
C LYS A 197 7.09 -5.88 -19.97
N GLY A 198 6.12 -6.76 -19.77
CA GLY A 198 4.71 -6.42 -19.61
C GLY A 198 4.30 -6.12 -18.17
N HIS A 199 5.22 -6.34 -17.21
CA HIS A 199 5.12 -5.94 -15.81
C HIS A 199 3.88 -6.39 -15.02
N GLY A 200 3.15 -7.42 -15.46
CA GLY A 200 2.04 -7.97 -14.69
C GLY A 200 2.49 -8.45 -13.29
N ILE A 201 1.70 -8.14 -12.25
CA ILE A 201 2.02 -8.46 -10.86
C ILE A 201 1.17 -9.63 -10.34
N LYS A 202 1.83 -10.57 -9.67
CA LYS A 202 1.23 -11.64 -8.87
C LYS A 202 1.81 -11.68 -7.46
N ALA A 203 1.24 -12.50 -6.58
CA ALA A 203 1.92 -12.87 -5.34
C ALA A 203 3.17 -13.71 -5.68
N TRP A 204 4.30 -13.43 -5.03
CA TRP A 204 5.47 -14.30 -5.17
C TRP A 204 5.14 -15.70 -4.63
N ASP A 205 5.43 -16.72 -5.43
CA ASP A 205 5.07 -18.12 -5.17
C ASP A 205 6.11 -18.84 -4.29
N GLY A 206 7.27 -18.23 -4.06
CA GLY A 206 8.38 -18.81 -3.31
C GLY A 206 9.48 -19.41 -4.20
N SER A 207 9.40 -19.20 -5.52
CA SER A 207 10.41 -19.62 -6.48
C SER A 207 11.79 -19.08 -6.11
N ASP A 208 12.80 -19.94 -6.22
CA ASP A 208 14.20 -19.55 -6.08
C ASP A 208 14.69 -19.05 -7.44
N TYR A 209 15.13 -17.79 -7.45
CA TYR A 209 15.62 -17.11 -8.63
C TYR A 209 17.16 -17.13 -8.71
N ALA A 210 17.85 -17.99 -7.96
CA ALA A 210 19.29 -18.15 -8.08
C ALA A 210 19.74 -18.38 -9.54
N GLY A 211 20.54 -17.44 -10.07
CA GLY A 211 21.03 -17.50 -11.45
C GLY A 211 20.06 -16.98 -12.52
N THR A 212 18.94 -16.36 -12.13
CA THR A 212 18.08 -15.58 -13.03
C THR A 212 18.32 -14.07 -12.86
N ASP A 213 17.69 -13.31 -13.73
CA ASP A 213 17.68 -11.86 -13.87
C ASP A 213 16.56 -11.22 -13.04
N VAL A 214 16.65 -11.38 -11.71
CA VAL A 214 15.67 -10.82 -10.77
C VAL A 214 16.27 -9.72 -9.89
N VAL A 215 15.62 -8.56 -9.91
CA VAL A 215 15.83 -7.48 -8.94
C VAL A 215 14.91 -7.69 -7.73
N VAL A 216 15.42 -7.46 -6.52
CA VAL A 216 14.62 -7.53 -5.28
C VAL A 216 14.61 -6.19 -4.58
N TYR A 217 13.42 -5.61 -4.52
CA TYR A 217 13.13 -4.30 -3.99
C TYR A 217 12.57 -4.39 -2.56
N TYR A 218 13.15 -3.60 -1.66
CA TYR A 218 12.77 -3.50 -0.25
C TYR A 218 12.24 -2.11 0.08
N PRO A 219 11.14 -2.00 0.84
CA PRO A 219 10.54 -0.70 1.12
C PRO A 219 11.45 0.16 1.99
N SER A 220 11.45 1.46 1.69
CA SER A 220 12.06 2.52 2.47
C SER A 220 11.12 3.73 2.57
N LYS A 221 11.25 4.51 3.65
CA LYS A 221 10.48 5.75 3.82
C LYS A 221 11.12 6.94 3.10
N ASP A 222 12.43 6.89 2.88
CA ASP A 222 13.23 8.06 2.52
C ASP A 222 14.36 7.77 1.53
N THR A 223 14.59 6.50 1.18
CA THR A 223 15.70 6.09 0.34
C THR A 223 15.18 5.45 -0.95
N ALA A 224 15.57 6.01 -2.09
CA ALA A 224 15.37 5.44 -3.41
C ALA A 224 16.75 5.09 -4.00
N GLU A 225 16.94 3.85 -4.42
CA GLU A 225 18.17 3.36 -5.04
C GLU A 225 17.93 3.06 -6.52
N VAL A 226 18.97 3.15 -7.33
CA VAL A 226 18.95 2.63 -8.71
C VAL A 226 19.55 1.22 -8.64
N PRO A 227 18.91 0.18 -9.21
CA PRO A 227 19.54 -1.13 -9.26
C PRO A 227 20.90 -1.08 -9.96
N SER A 228 21.86 -1.88 -9.49
CA SER A 228 23.19 -1.96 -10.09
C SER A 228 23.25 -2.82 -11.37
N GLY A 229 22.15 -3.52 -11.69
CA GLY A 229 21.96 -4.37 -12.87
C GLY A 229 20.67 -5.20 -12.73
N GLY A 230 20.28 -5.95 -13.77
CA GLY A 230 19.08 -6.81 -13.79
C GLY A 230 19.07 -8.01 -12.83
N ASN A 231 19.99 -8.08 -11.87
CA ASN A 231 20.00 -9.15 -10.85
C ASN A 231 20.40 -8.59 -9.47
N ASP A 232 20.10 -7.31 -9.23
CA ASP A 232 20.38 -6.66 -7.96
C ASP A 232 19.34 -7.05 -6.89
N ARG A 233 19.75 -7.86 -5.92
CA ARG A 233 18.82 -8.44 -4.93
C ARG A 233 18.72 -7.66 -3.64
N GLU A 234 19.23 -6.43 -3.62
CA GLU A 234 19.20 -5.56 -2.44
C GLU A 234 19.02 -4.09 -2.82
N VAL A 235 17.87 -3.78 -3.43
CA VAL A 235 17.52 -2.40 -3.82
C VAL A 235 16.46 -1.83 -2.90
N LYS A 236 16.61 -0.60 -2.42
CA LYS A 236 15.56 0.11 -1.68
C LYS A 236 14.68 0.91 -2.62
N TYR A 237 13.37 0.72 -2.50
CA TYR A 237 12.39 1.60 -3.13
C TYR A 237 11.81 2.58 -2.11
N GLN A 238 11.71 3.85 -2.48
CA GLN A 238 11.09 4.86 -1.64
C GLN A 238 9.57 4.82 -1.80
N LEU A 239 8.86 4.82 -0.66
CA LEU A 239 7.42 5.03 -0.62
C LEU A 239 7.09 6.50 -0.86
N VAL A 240 6.32 6.78 -1.92
CA VAL A 240 5.85 8.11 -2.30
C VAL A 240 4.34 8.18 -2.10
N ASP A 241 3.87 9.10 -1.27
CA ASP A 241 2.43 9.28 -1.06
C ASP A 241 1.78 9.83 -2.34
N THR A 242 0.86 9.06 -2.92
CA THR A 242 0.08 9.43 -4.11
C THR A 242 -0.66 10.76 -3.91
N PHE A 243 -1.10 11.04 -2.68
CA PHE A 243 -1.84 12.24 -2.30
C PHE A 243 -0.95 13.36 -1.75
N ALA A 244 0.37 13.22 -1.78
CA ALA A 244 1.29 14.30 -1.40
C ALA A 244 0.98 15.59 -2.17
N ALA A 245 1.36 16.73 -1.59
CA ALA A 245 1.33 17.99 -2.32
C ALA A 245 2.23 17.89 -3.57
N ASN A 246 1.67 18.20 -4.74
CA ASN A 246 2.31 17.97 -6.05
C ASN A 246 2.71 16.49 -6.30
N GLY A 247 2.03 15.55 -5.63
CA GLY A 247 2.16 14.11 -5.88
C GLY A 247 1.33 13.68 -7.08
N LEU A 248 1.39 12.39 -7.42
CA LEU A 248 0.76 11.82 -8.61
C LEU A 248 -0.73 12.16 -8.74
N TRP A 249 -1.50 12.14 -7.65
CA TRP A 249 -2.92 12.51 -7.68
C TRP A 249 -3.15 13.99 -7.95
N ALA A 250 -2.24 14.88 -7.56
CA ALA A 250 -2.36 16.32 -7.85
C ALA A 250 -2.30 16.59 -9.36
N HIS A 251 -1.55 15.76 -10.10
CA HIS A 251 -1.38 15.82 -11.56
C HIS A 251 -2.43 15.03 -12.35
N ARG A 252 -3.45 14.43 -11.69
CA ARG A 252 -4.49 13.59 -12.35
C ARG A 252 -5.29 14.27 -13.48
N SER A 253 -5.24 15.59 -13.54
CA SER A 253 -5.95 16.40 -14.54
C SER A 253 -4.99 17.12 -15.49
N ASP A 254 -3.68 16.88 -15.36
CA ASP A 254 -2.68 17.46 -16.23
C ASP A 254 -2.76 16.78 -17.59
N THR A 255 -3.06 17.58 -18.61
CA THR A 255 -3.29 17.06 -19.96
C THR A 255 -2.01 16.59 -20.63
N GLN A 256 -0.82 16.82 -20.06
CA GLN A 256 0.45 16.27 -20.55
C GLN A 256 0.76 14.90 -19.95
N THR A 257 0.14 14.58 -18.80
CA THR A 257 0.33 13.32 -18.07
C THR A 257 -0.79 12.33 -18.37
N PHE A 258 -2.04 12.80 -18.47
CA PHE A 258 -3.21 11.94 -18.63
C PHE A 258 -3.99 12.27 -19.90
N ALA A 259 -4.24 11.23 -20.71
CA ALA A 259 -5.09 11.32 -21.91
C ALA A 259 -6.57 11.36 -21.54
N SER A 260 -6.92 10.60 -20.50
CA SER A 260 -8.27 10.53 -19.94
C SER A 260 -8.18 10.15 -18.46
N TRP A 261 -9.32 9.98 -17.78
CA TRP A 261 -9.34 9.64 -16.36
C TRP A 261 -8.58 8.34 -16.05
N GLY A 262 -7.41 8.48 -15.43
CA GLY A 262 -6.55 7.36 -15.04
C GLY A 262 -5.81 6.68 -16.19
N THR A 263 -5.88 7.22 -17.42
CA THR A 263 -5.11 6.74 -18.58
C THR A 263 -3.94 7.67 -18.82
N PHE A 264 -2.71 7.18 -18.72
CA PHE A 264 -1.53 7.98 -19.04
C PHE A 264 -1.54 8.38 -20.53
N ARG A 265 -0.93 9.52 -20.84
CA ARG A 265 -0.58 9.80 -22.24
C ARG A 265 0.61 8.96 -22.64
N GLY A 266 0.57 8.38 -23.83
CA GLY A 266 1.72 7.70 -24.43
C GLY A 266 1.54 7.59 -25.95
N ASP A 267 2.63 7.68 -26.71
CA ASP A 267 2.62 7.59 -28.18
C ASP A 267 3.67 6.66 -28.82
N ASP A 268 4.53 6.01 -28.02
CA ASP A 268 5.28 4.83 -28.47
C ASP A 268 4.45 3.55 -28.37
N GLY A 269 4.45 2.74 -29.44
CA GLY A 269 3.66 1.51 -29.49
C GLY A 269 2.15 1.79 -29.60
N ARG A 270 1.36 1.29 -28.65
CA ARG A 270 -0.08 1.57 -28.54
C ARG A 270 -0.34 2.89 -27.81
N ASP A 271 -1.08 3.78 -28.47
CA ASP A 271 -1.49 5.07 -27.89
C ASP A 271 -2.25 4.92 -26.55
N ASN A 272 -1.76 5.58 -25.51
CA ASN A 272 -2.43 5.77 -24.21
C ASN A 272 -2.92 4.44 -23.57
N ALA A 273 -2.08 3.40 -23.58
CA ALA A 273 -2.48 2.07 -23.08
C ALA A 273 -2.29 1.90 -21.56
N ALA A 274 -1.33 2.59 -20.96
CA ALA A 274 -1.02 2.48 -19.54
C ALA A 274 -2.03 3.22 -18.64
N ASN A 275 -2.24 2.68 -17.43
CA ASN A 275 -3.24 3.17 -16.50
C ASN A 275 -2.65 3.42 -15.11
N ALA A 276 -3.03 4.51 -14.47
CA ALA A 276 -2.76 4.72 -13.04
C ALA A 276 -3.73 3.89 -12.18
N ALA A 277 -3.48 3.84 -10.87
CA ALA A 277 -4.28 3.04 -9.93
C ALA A 277 -5.81 3.28 -10.00
N TRP A 278 -6.24 4.51 -10.31
CA TRP A 278 -7.66 4.87 -10.46
C TRP A 278 -8.20 4.67 -11.89
N GLY A 279 -7.44 3.98 -12.74
CA GLY A 279 -7.78 3.57 -14.10
C GLY A 279 -7.60 2.07 -14.36
N TRP A 280 -7.12 1.26 -13.42
CA TRP A 280 -7.07 -0.19 -13.59
C TRP A 280 -8.45 -0.82 -13.59
N ASP A 281 -8.65 -1.87 -14.38
CA ASP A 281 -9.91 -2.61 -14.47
C ASP A 281 -9.63 -4.10 -14.60
N ASP A 282 -10.54 -4.93 -14.09
CA ASP A 282 -10.51 -6.37 -14.34
C ASP A 282 -11.44 -6.66 -15.51
N SER A 283 -10.88 -7.21 -16.59
CA SER A 283 -11.57 -7.39 -17.86
C SER A 283 -12.72 -8.38 -17.80
N ASN A 284 -12.79 -9.19 -16.73
CA ASN A 284 -13.68 -10.33 -16.64
C ASN A 284 -14.55 -10.40 -15.36
N ASP A 285 -14.48 -9.40 -14.46
CA ASP A 285 -15.24 -9.37 -13.20
C ASP A 285 -16.69 -8.84 -13.32
N GLY A 286 -17.06 -8.42 -14.53
CA GLY A 286 -18.40 -8.01 -14.94
C GLY A 286 -18.83 -6.62 -14.49
N ASP A 287 -19.99 -6.15 -14.97
CA ASP A 287 -20.42 -4.74 -14.87
C ASP A 287 -20.66 -4.19 -13.44
N ALA A 288 -20.59 -5.05 -12.42
CA ALA A 288 -20.80 -4.64 -11.02
C ALA A 288 -19.63 -3.82 -10.48
N LEU A 289 -18.43 -4.08 -10.99
CA LEU A 289 -17.22 -3.33 -10.73
C LEU A 289 -16.89 -2.51 -11.97
N GLN A 290 -16.31 -1.34 -11.73
CA GLN A 290 -15.99 -0.38 -12.76
C GLN A 290 -14.49 -0.15 -12.69
N ARG A 291 -13.93 0.23 -13.82
CA ARG A 291 -12.60 0.79 -13.92
C ARG A 291 -12.28 1.76 -12.78
N GLY A 292 -11.15 1.51 -12.12
CA GLY A 292 -10.57 2.31 -11.06
C GLY A 292 -11.06 1.99 -9.65
N LEU A 293 -12.04 1.07 -9.48
CA LEU A 293 -12.59 0.79 -8.15
C LEU A 293 -11.59 0.09 -7.21
N LEU A 294 -10.55 -0.57 -7.72
CA LEU A 294 -9.47 -1.11 -6.89
C LEU A 294 -8.85 -0.02 -6.00
N ALA A 295 -8.65 1.19 -6.53
CA ALA A 295 -8.15 2.32 -5.75
C ALA A 295 -9.26 3.19 -5.15
N THR A 296 -10.31 3.48 -5.92
CA THR A 296 -11.31 4.51 -5.57
C THR A 296 -12.45 4.01 -4.69
N ASP A 297 -12.82 2.72 -4.76
CA ASP A 297 -13.78 2.08 -3.85
C ASP A 297 -13.34 0.63 -3.50
N PRO A 298 -12.18 0.45 -2.86
CA PRO A 298 -11.65 -0.88 -2.53
C PRO A 298 -12.58 -1.69 -1.60
N ALA A 299 -13.36 -1.03 -0.74
CA ALA A 299 -14.35 -1.70 0.09
C ALA A 299 -15.50 -2.31 -0.74
N LYS A 300 -15.88 -1.70 -1.87
CA LYS A 300 -16.82 -2.33 -2.81
C LYS A 300 -16.17 -3.52 -3.50
N LEU A 301 -14.97 -3.37 -4.05
CA LEU A 301 -14.24 -4.47 -4.69
C LEU A 301 -14.13 -5.67 -3.75
N VAL A 302 -13.65 -5.45 -2.51
CA VAL A 302 -13.52 -6.53 -1.52
C VAL A 302 -14.86 -7.17 -1.17
N SER A 303 -15.96 -6.41 -1.15
CA SER A 303 -17.29 -6.97 -0.90
C SER A 303 -17.83 -7.89 -2.00
N VAL A 304 -17.25 -7.79 -3.20
CA VAL A 304 -17.60 -8.59 -4.37
C VAL A 304 -16.64 -9.78 -4.49
N TYR A 305 -15.33 -9.52 -4.42
CA TYR A 305 -14.29 -10.53 -4.62
C TYR A 305 -14.22 -11.54 -3.47
N PHE A 306 -14.41 -11.10 -2.22
CA PHE A 306 -14.16 -11.92 -1.04
C PHE A 306 -15.43 -12.20 -0.22
N GLY A 307 -15.48 -13.42 0.31
CA GLY A 307 -16.46 -13.88 1.29
C GLY A 307 -15.90 -13.87 2.71
N ASN A 308 -16.76 -14.20 3.67
CA ASN A 308 -16.43 -14.31 5.10
C ASN A 308 -15.77 -13.03 5.70
N LEU A 309 -16.28 -11.86 5.31
CA LEU A 309 -15.71 -10.56 5.65
C LEU A 309 -15.84 -10.18 7.15
N GLY A 310 -16.62 -10.93 7.94
CA GLY A 310 -16.89 -10.63 9.34
C GLY A 310 -17.49 -9.23 9.53
N THR A 311 -16.99 -8.46 10.51
CA THR A 311 -17.33 -7.05 10.65
C THR A 311 -16.71 -6.25 9.51
N PHE A 312 -17.54 -5.81 8.57
CA PHE A 312 -17.11 -5.15 7.34
C PHE A 312 -17.89 -3.85 7.11
N SER A 313 -17.22 -2.82 6.60
CA SER A 313 -17.80 -1.49 6.39
C SER A 313 -17.42 -1.00 5.01
N ARG A 314 -18.42 -0.50 4.26
CA ARG A 314 -18.24 0.18 2.97
C ARG A 314 -18.29 1.70 3.09
N THR A 315 -18.40 2.22 4.32
CA THR A 315 -18.44 3.65 4.58
C THR A 315 -17.04 4.14 4.90
N TYR A 316 -16.48 4.96 4.02
CA TYR A 316 -15.17 5.54 4.22
C TYR A 316 -15.21 6.60 5.32
N THR A 317 -14.29 6.46 6.27
CA THR A 317 -13.93 7.56 7.17
C THR A 317 -12.90 8.48 6.52
N ARG A 318 -12.15 7.97 5.53
CA ARG A 318 -11.22 8.74 4.72
C ARG A 318 -10.99 8.06 3.36
N ASN A 319 -11.09 8.84 2.29
CA ASN A 319 -10.79 8.39 0.93
C ASN A 319 -10.26 9.58 0.12
N GLY A 320 -8.96 9.59 -0.19
CA GLY A 320 -8.32 10.71 -0.90
C GLY A 320 -8.76 10.86 -2.36
N TYR A 321 -9.38 9.84 -2.93
CA TYR A 321 -9.86 9.86 -4.33
C TYR A 321 -11.19 10.60 -4.50
N THR A 322 -11.94 10.83 -3.42
CA THR A 322 -13.27 11.45 -3.44
C THR A 322 -13.36 12.75 -2.63
N GLN A 323 -12.23 13.22 -2.10
CA GLN A 323 -12.13 14.46 -1.32
C GLN A 323 -11.67 15.63 -2.20
#